data_AF-A0A6G0UK49-F1
#
_entry.id   AF-A0A6G0UK49-F1
#
_cell.length_a   1.000
_cell.length_b   1.000
_cell.length_c   1.000
_cell.angle_alpha   90.00
_cell.angle_beta   90.00
_cell.angle_gamma   90.00
#
_symmetry.space_group_name_H-M   'P 1'
#
loop_
_entity.id
_entity.type
_entity.pdbx_description
1 polymer ?
#
loop_
_entity_poly.entity_id
_entity_poly.type
_entity_poly.pdbx_seq_one_letter_code
_entity_poly.pdbx_strand_id
1 'polypeptide(L)'
;MEPEDSGMSSLEPGVAGNSSVIASSETEIKVEYLKHSWTVRNFSHCYQEYLENYVHLTRGEENLVWSIKIYPKGNGENNKDFVFLCLNRVVSNPTGAKNNKLGFRSKFLLRSAENKEIEMRVHPNPSHSDYVSYIKRDVLFPLIQPHDSITVFVEIDVAVETITTSSHDSLPPIISSEKELSKNLLSLFNDEKHSDFVIKTKGQEFRVHKAILSARSPVFSAMLEHENTEEVRSGVVNVTDIDSDIMRGMLMFMYSGHYTDDIDFAESLLIAADKYRLEDLKQHCERTLINNINAENVCQLVLLGDIYTAKNLRERAIAMIQKNPTQVTKTEGWDSIVTEHPQLVTEIVRSFDKHLSSTIGPEKIPGVPTRSGTPQM
;
A
#
# COMPACT_ATOMS: atom_id res chain seq x y z
N MET A 1 93.72 12.12 -12.54
CA MET A 1 93.60 11.33 -11.30
C MET A 1 92.15 11.40 -10.89
N GLU A 2 91.54 10.22 -10.82
CA GLU A 2 90.20 9.77 -10.43
C GLU A 2 89.60 10.40 -9.13
N PRO A 3 88.36 10.04 -8.70
CA PRO A 3 87.31 9.21 -9.35
C PRO A 3 85.87 9.78 -9.32
N GLU A 4 84.97 9.07 -10.00
CA GLU A 4 83.52 9.02 -9.78
C GLU A 4 83.18 8.38 -8.41
N ASP A 5 82.11 8.82 -7.72
CA ASP A 5 81.28 7.88 -6.96
C ASP A 5 79.82 8.37 -6.80
N SER A 6 79.00 7.34 -6.81
CA SER A 6 77.57 7.09 -6.76
C SER A 6 76.65 7.94 -5.89
N GLY A 7 75.38 7.93 -6.32
CA GLY A 7 74.28 8.61 -5.68
C GLY A 7 73.82 7.98 -4.37
N MET A 8 73.15 8.81 -3.57
CA MET A 8 72.24 8.33 -2.54
C MET A 8 71.04 9.28 -2.48
N SER A 9 69.89 8.77 -2.91
CA SER A 9 68.57 9.36 -2.75
C SER A 9 68.25 9.39 -1.24
N SER A 10 68.35 10.56 -0.62
CA SER A 10 67.84 10.80 0.73
C SER A 10 66.32 11.03 0.66
N LEU A 11 65.59 9.97 1.02
CA LEU A 11 64.15 9.99 1.31
C LEU A 11 63.87 10.98 2.45
N GLU A 12 62.96 11.94 2.21
CA GLU A 12 62.36 12.74 3.28
C GLU A 12 61.55 11.82 4.22
N PRO A 13 61.59 12.03 5.55
CA PRO A 13 60.75 11.27 6.46
C PRO A 13 59.29 11.72 6.28
N GLY A 14 58.46 10.77 5.85
CA GLY A 14 57.02 10.96 5.72
C GLY A 14 56.42 11.49 7.01
N VAL A 15 55.75 12.63 6.91
CA VAL A 15 54.82 13.11 7.92
C VAL A 15 53.68 12.10 7.96
N ALA A 16 53.74 11.17 8.92
CA ALA A 16 52.60 10.36 9.30
C ALA A 16 51.56 11.30 9.93
N GLY A 17 50.72 11.88 9.07
CA GLY A 17 49.49 12.52 9.52
C GLY A 17 48.67 11.44 10.21
N ASN A 18 48.61 11.49 11.54
CA ASN A 18 47.60 10.79 12.31
C ASN A 18 46.25 11.39 11.89
N SER A 19 45.65 10.84 10.85
CA SER A 19 44.25 11.05 10.52
C SER A 19 43.44 10.37 11.62
N SER A 20 43.00 11.13 12.61
CA SER A 20 41.95 10.68 13.50
C SER A 20 40.68 10.54 12.68
N VAL A 21 40.33 9.31 12.32
CA VAL A 21 39.07 8.99 11.66
C VAL A 21 37.94 9.28 12.66
N ILE A 22 37.26 10.40 12.47
CA ILE A 22 36.02 10.69 13.18
C ILE A 22 34.93 9.86 12.46
N ALA A 23 34.60 8.70 13.03
CA ALA A 23 33.44 7.93 12.58
C ALA A 23 32.19 8.64 13.11
N SER A 24 31.30 9.06 12.20
CA SER A 24 29.97 9.55 12.56
C SER A 24 28.91 8.54 12.12
N SER A 25 27.92 8.33 12.96
CA SER A 25 26.73 7.57 12.63
C SER A 25 25.51 8.45 12.80
N GLU A 26 24.58 8.36 11.86
CA GLU A 26 23.26 8.98 11.94
C GLU A 26 22.22 7.87 12.02
N THR A 27 21.25 8.02 12.92
CA THR A 27 20.13 7.09 13.03
C THR A 27 18.83 7.84 12.75
N GLU A 28 18.16 7.48 11.67
CA GLU A 28 16.82 7.97 11.36
C GLU A 28 15.78 6.98 11.87
N ILE A 29 14.81 7.47 12.66
CA ILE A 29 13.63 6.71 13.06
C ILE A 29 12.46 7.22 12.22
N LYS A 30 11.98 6.41 11.28
CA LYS A 30 10.78 6.74 10.52
C LYS A 30 9.55 6.58 11.41
N VAL A 31 8.69 7.59 11.38
CA VAL A 31 7.49 7.65 12.21
C VAL A 31 6.25 7.82 11.33
N GLU A 32 5.27 6.94 11.52
CA GLU A 32 3.93 7.12 10.95
C GLU A 32 2.98 7.72 11.99
N TYR A 33 2.12 8.64 11.54
CA TYR A 33 1.23 9.41 12.40
C TYR A 33 -0.21 8.99 12.18
N LEU A 34 -0.87 8.57 13.25
CA LEU A 34 -2.28 8.20 13.26
C LEU A 34 -3.05 9.15 14.18
N LYS A 35 -4.13 9.73 13.67
CA LYS A 35 -5.04 10.59 14.44
C LYS A 35 -6.45 10.02 14.37
N HIS A 36 -7.11 9.93 15.52
CA HIS A 36 -8.50 9.48 15.59
C HIS A 36 -9.29 10.36 16.56
N SER A 37 -10.52 10.70 16.20
CA SER A 37 -11.45 11.47 17.03
C SER A 37 -12.69 10.66 17.34
N TRP A 38 -13.03 10.56 18.62
CA TRP A 38 -14.18 9.83 19.10
C TRP A 38 -15.04 10.70 20.00
N THR A 39 -16.26 10.98 19.57
CA THR A 39 -17.24 11.77 20.33
C THR A 39 -18.19 10.87 21.10
N VAL A 40 -18.35 11.15 22.39
CA VAL A 40 -19.36 10.54 23.26
C VAL A 40 -20.36 11.61 23.69
N ARG A 41 -21.62 11.41 23.29
CA ARG A 41 -22.76 12.26 23.68
C ARG A 41 -23.48 11.69 24.89
N ASN A 42 -24.17 12.53 25.63
CA ASN A 42 -24.85 12.19 26.88
C ASN A 42 -23.88 11.53 27.89
N PHE A 43 -22.66 12.08 27.99
CA PHE A 43 -21.56 11.46 28.70
C PHE A 43 -21.85 11.27 30.21
N SER A 44 -22.55 12.20 30.84
CA SER A 44 -22.97 12.09 32.25
C SER A 44 -23.90 10.91 32.51
N HIS A 45 -24.60 10.43 31.47
CA HIS A 45 -25.50 9.28 31.52
C HIS A 45 -24.83 7.95 31.20
N CYS A 46 -23.49 7.91 31.06
CA CYS A 46 -22.79 6.65 30.87
C CYS A 46 -22.76 5.85 32.18
N TYR A 47 -23.50 4.73 32.20
CA TYR A 47 -23.57 3.82 33.34
C TYR A 47 -22.66 2.60 33.21
N GLN A 48 -22.09 2.38 32.02
CA GLN A 48 -21.11 1.34 31.76
C GLN A 48 -19.82 1.61 32.55
N GLU A 49 -19.11 0.53 32.88
CA GLU A 49 -17.80 0.62 33.52
C GLU A 49 -16.80 1.36 32.63
N TYR A 50 -16.77 1.00 31.34
CA TYR A 50 -16.02 1.70 30.33
C TYR A 50 -16.72 1.66 28.96
N LEU A 51 -16.32 2.59 28.10
CA LEU A 51 -16.59 2.56 26.67
C LEU A 51 -15.29 2.18 25.95
N GLU A 52 -15.37 1.45 24.85
CA GLU A 52 -14.20 1.03 24.07
C GLU A 52 -14.39 1.28 22.57
N ASN A 53 -13.32 1.72 21.91
CA ASN A 53 -13.25 1.94 20.48
C ASN A 53 -11.87 1.45 19.96
N TYR A 54 -11.77 1.15 18.67
CA TYR A 54 -10.56 0.61 18.05
C TYR A 54 -10.06 1.52 16.95
N VAL A 55 -8.74 1.66 16.87
CA VAL A 55 -8.06 2.40 15.80
C VAL A 55 -7.11 1.46 15.10
N HIS A 56 -7.09 1.56 13.77
CA HIS A 56 -6.34 0.68 12.89
C HIS A 56 -5.33 1.47 12.07
N LEU A 57 -4.15 0.91 11.90
CA LEU A 57 -3.13 1.37 10.95
C LEU A 57 -2.74 0.19 10.07
N THR A 58 -3.17 0.21 8.81
CA THR A 58 -2.88 -0.84 7.83
C THR A 58 -1.65 -0.46 7.01
N ARG A 59 -0.65 -1.35 6.98
CA ARG A 59 0.64 -1.18 6.31
C ARG A 59 0.94 -2.41 5.46
N GLY A 60 0.57 -2.38 4.19
CA GLY A 60 0.68 -3.57 3.32
C GLY A 60 -0.13 -4.74 3.89
N GLU A 61 0.55 -5.80 4.33
CA GLU A 61 -0.06 -6.97 4.98
C GLU A 61 -0.17 -6.85 6.51
N GLU A 62 0.50 -5.89 7.14
CA GLU A 62 0.42 -5.67 8.59
C GLU A 62 -0.79 -4.79 8.95
N ASN A 63 -1.53 -5.18 10.00
CA ASN A 63 -2.60 -4.35 10.56
C ASN A 63 -2.35 -4.16 12.06
N LEU A 64 -1.95 -2.94 12.45
CA LEU A 64 -1.76 -2.58 13.85
C LEU A 64 -3.07 -2.05 14.41
N VAL A 65 -3.44 -2.57 15.58
CA VAL A 65 -4.71 -2.23 16.23
C VAL A 65 -4.45 -1.71 17.63
N TRP A 66 -5.11 -0.61 17.99
CA TRP A 66 -5.14 -0.09 19.35
C TRP A 66 -6.57 -0.01 19.85
N SER A 67 -6.79 -0.29 21.13
CA SER A 67 -8.05 -0.03 21.80
C SER A 67 -7.95 1.21 22.69
N ILE A 68 -8.91 2.10 22.52
CA ILE A 68 -9.12 3.30 23.33
C ILE A 68 -10.24 2.97 24.31
N LYS A 69 -10.00 3.09 25.61
CA LYS A 69 -11.01 2.93 26.66
C LYS A 69 -11.26 4.24 27.40
N ILE A 70 -12.52 4.56 27.62
CA ILE A 70 -12.96 5.67 28.49
C ILE A 70 -13.61 5.05 29.72
N TYR A 71 -13.12 5.36 30.90
CA TYR A 71 -13.73 4.98 32.18
C TYR A 71 -14.36 6.21 32.81
N PRO A 72 -15.68 6.43 32.65
CA PRO A 72 -16.32 7.64 33.15
C PRO A 72 -16.31 7.73 34.69
N LYS A 73 -16.26 6.60 35.40
CA LYS A 73 -16.42 6.51 36.86
C LYS A 73 -15.19 5.90 37.55
N GLY A 74 -14.01 6.16 37.01
CA GLY A 74 -12.76 5.57 37.49
C GLY A 74 -12.49 4.19 36.89
N ASN A 75 -11.22 3.78 36.89
CA ASN A 75 -10.76 2.47 36.43
C ASN A 75 -10.43 1.49 37.58
N GLY A 76 -10.93 1.78 38.78
CA GLY A 76 -10.67 1.01 40.00
C GLY A 76 -11.31 1.67 41.23
N GLU A 77 -11.35 0.95 42.34
CA GLU A 77 -12.13 1.36 43.52
C GLU A 77 -11.64 2.67 44.15
N ASN A 78 -10.34 2.94 44.10
CA ASN A 78 -9.72 4.09 44.75
C ASN A 78 -9.78 5.38 43.89
N ASN A 79 -10.23 5.29 42.64
CA ASN A 79 -10.15 6.41 41.68
C ASN A 79 -11.51 6.77 41.07
N LYS A 80 -12.60 6.54 41.79
CA LYS A 80 -13.98 6.75 41.31
C LYS A 80 -14.32 8.20 40.96
N ASP A 81 -13.59 9.16 41.53
CA ASP A 81 -13.78 10.59 41.32
C ASP A 81 -13.16 11.12 40.01
N PHE A 82 -12.59 10.23 39.19
CA PHE A 82 -11.90 10.59 37.96
C PHE A 82 -12.52 9.95 36.73
N VAL A 83 -12.33 10.59 35.58
CA VAL A 83 -12.48 9.99 34.26
C VAL A 83 -11.10 9.58 33.78
N PHE A 84 -10.94 8.34 33.31
CA PHE A 84 -9.71 7.87 32.68
C PHE A 84 -9.89 7.64 31.18
N LEU A 85 -8.85 7.96 30.43
CA LEU A 85 -8.63 7.55 29.05
C LEU A 85 -7.43 6.61 29.03
N CYS A 86 -7.61 5.41 28.51
CA CYS A 86 -6.55 4.42 28.38
C CYS A 86 -6.36 4.04 26.90
N LEU A 87 -5.12 3.88 26.47
CA LEU A 87 -4.76 3.35 25.16
C LEU A 87 -3.98 2.04 25.35
N ASN A 88 -4.31 1.02 24.58
CA ASN A 88 -3.63 -0.27 24.60
C ASN A 88 -3.41 -0.78 23.18
N ARG A 89 -2.21 -1.27 22.86
CA ARG A 89 -1.97 -2.03 21.63
C ARG A 89 -2.63 -3.41 21.76
N VAL A 90 -3.49 -3.74 20.81
CA VAL A 90 -4.13 -5.05 20.70
C VAL A 90 -3.17 -5.98 19.95
N VAL A 91 -2.72 -7.04 20.61
CA VAL A 91 -1.85 -8.04 19.99
C VAL A 91 -2.67 -9.29 19.71
N SER A 92 -2.94 -9.56 18.43
CA SER A 92 -3.50 -10.83 17.97
C SER A 92 -2.39 -11.89 18.01
N ASN A 93 -2.51 -12.88 18.89
CA ASN A 93 -1.51 -13.93 19.04
C ASN A 93 -2.00 -15.23 18.38
N PRO A 94 -1.51 -15.59 17.19
CA PRO A 94 -1.42 -16.99 16.80
C PRO A 94 0.04 -17.31 16.49
N THR A 95 0.65 -18.17 17.31
CA THR A 95 1.99 -18.77 17.15
C THR A 95 3.21 -17.86 17.38
N GLY A 96 3.78 -17.96 18.58
CA GLY A 96 5.21 -18.18 18.87
C GLY A 96 6.32 -17.32 18.23
N ALA A 97 6.03 -16.33 17.40
CA ALA A 97 7.03 -15.45 16.83
C ALA A 97 7.47 -14.44 17.89
N LYS A 98 8.78 -14.21 18.01
CA LYS A 98 9.34 -13.16 18.87
C LYS A 98 8.71 -11.83 18.48
N ASN A 99 7.84 -11.30 19.35
CA ASN A 99 7.23 -9.99 19.21
C ASN A 99 8.33 -8.94 19.04
N ASN A 100 8.56 -8.48 17.81
CA ASN A 100 9.22 -7.19 17.63
C ASN A 100 8.27 -6.15 18.22
N LYS A 101 8.57 -5.73 19.45
CA LYS A 101 7.78 -4.74 20.19
C LYS A 101 7.96 -3.39 19.51
N LEU A 102 7.19 -3.16 18.45
CA LEU A 102 7.14 -1.87 17.75
C LEU A 102 6.84 -0.77 18.77
N GLY A 103 7.77 0.17 18.92
CA GLY A 103 7.64 1.30 19.83
C GLY A 103 6.64 2.33 19.28
N PHE A 104 5.80 2.88 20.14
CA PHE A 104 4.91 3.98 19.77
C PHE A 104 4.78 4.98 20.90
N ARG A 105 4.61 6.25 20.51
CA ARG A 105 4.21 7.35 21.40
C ARG A 105 2.74 7.63 21.21
N SER A 106 2.04 8.05 22.27
CA SER A 106 0.69 8.59 22.11
C SER A 106 0.40 9.72 23.07
N LYS A 107 -0.58 10.55 22.70
CA LYS A 107 -1.19 11.55 23.57
C LYS A 107 -2.70 11.61 23.34
N PHE A 108 -3.42 11.92 24.40
CA PHE A 108 -4.83 12.25 24.35
C PHE A 108 -5.04 13.77 24.38
N LEU A 109 -6.00 14.25 23.61
CA LEU A 109 -6.57 15.59 23.76
C LEU A 109 -8.07 15.44 23.97
N LEU A 110 -8.63 16.20 24.91
CA LEU A 110 -10.06 16.17 25.20
C LEU A 110 -10.67 17.52 24.81
N ARG A 111 -11.83 17.49 24.15
CA ARG A 111 -12.57 18.71 23.81
C ARG A 111 -14.04 18.61 24.22
N SER A 112 -14.63 19.75 24.59
CA SER A 112 -16.08 19.89 24.76
C SER A 112 -16.80 19.96 23.41
N ALA A 113 -18.14 19.97 23.43
CA ALA A 113 -18.97 20.17 22.24
C ALA A 113 -18.70 21.51 21.52
N GLU A 114 -18.19 22.52 22.24
CA GLU A 114 -17.83 23.83 21.70
C GLU A 114 -16.38 23.89 21.16
N ASN A 115 -15.72 22.73 20.99
CA ASN A 115 -14.32 22.60 20.61
C ASN A 115 -13.31 23.25 21.59
N LYS A 116 -13.73 23.57 22.82
CA LYS A 116 -12.81 24.02 23.87
C LYS A 116 -11.96 22.84 24.35
N GLU A 117 -10.64 23.03 24.35
CA GLU A 117 -9.71 22.03 24.86
C GLU A 117 -9.79 21.92 26.38
N ILE A 118 -9.82 20.69 26.86
CA ILE A 118 -9.92 20.35 28.28
C ILE A 118 -8.63 19.65 28.65
N GLU A 119 -7.85 20.29 29.52
CA GLU A 119 -6.56 19.77 29.95
C GLU A 119 -6.72 18.53 30.82
N MET A 120 -6.03 17.45 30.46
CA MET A 120 -5.99 16.20 31.22
C MET A 120 -4.61 15.98 31.81
N ARG A 121 -4.55 15.26 32.93
CA ARG A 121 -3.28 14.85 33.54
C ARG A 121 -2.80 13.54 32.95
N VAL A 122 -1.51 13.44 32.64
CA VAL A 122 -0.87 12.20 32.17
C VAL A 122 -0.44 11.37 33.38
N HIS A 123 -0.73 10.06 33.35
CA HIS A 123 -0.24 9.14 34.37
C HIS A 123 1.17 8.66 34.00
N PRO A 124 2.22 8.92 34.82
CA PRO A 124 3.61 8.75 34.42
C PRO A 124 4.07 7.28 34.30
N ASN A 125 3.40 6.34 34.97
CA ASN A 125 3.75 4.92 34.90
C ASN A 125 2.49 4.04 34.88
N PRO A 126 1.84 3.88 33.73
CA PRO A 126 0.62 3.10 33.63
C PRO A 126 0.92 1.60 33.71
N SER A 127 0.70 0.97 34.87
CA SER A 127 1.01 -0.46 35.10
C SER A 127 0.20 -1.44 34.25
N HIS A 128 -0.94 -1.00 33.70
CA HIS A 128 -1.91 -1.86 33.02
C HIS A 128 -2.35 -1.32 31.65
N SER A 129 -1.74 -0.23 31.19
CA SER A 129 -2.02 0.30 29.85
C SER A 129 -0.81 0.99 29.25
N ASP A 130 -0.76 1.13 27.93
CA ASP A 130 0.38 1.78 27.28
C ASP A 130 0.39 3.30 27.56
N TYR A 131 -0.79 3.94 27.50
CA TYR A 131 -0.96 5.35 27.83
C TYR A 131 -2.22 5.56 28.68
N VAL A 132 -2.12 6.39 29.71
CA VAL A 132 -3.26 6.75 30.56
C VAL A 132 -3.27 8.26 30.81
N SER A 133 -4.41 8.88 30.58
CA SER A 133 -4.71 10.26 30.98
C SER A 133 -5.97 10.30 31.83
N TYR A 134 -6.06 11.26 32.75
CA TYR A 134 -7.18 11.36 33.66
C TYR A 134 -7.53 12.80 34.02
N ILE A 135 -8.78 13.02 34.41
CA ILE A 135 -9.29 14.31 34.87
C ILE A 135 -10.32 14.06 35.98
N LYS A 136 -10.38 14.94 36.98
CA LYS A 136 -11.42 14.83 38.01
C LYS A 136 -12.79 15.12 37.41
N ARG A 137 -13.79 14.37 37.87
CA ARG A 137 -15.18 14.49 37.43
C ARG A 137 -15.75 15.87 37.74
N ASP A 138 -15.52 16.39 38.95
CA ASP A 138 -15.97 17.71 39.38
C ASP A 138 -15.41 18.86 38.52
N VAL A 139 -14.23 18.67 37.93
CA VAL A 139 -13.63 19.61 36.96
C VAL A 139 -14.21 19.42 35.56
N LEU A 140 -14.36 18.18 35.09
CA LEU A 140 -14.80 17.88 33.72
C LEU A 140 -16.28 18.25 33.49
N PHE A 141 -17.17 17.83 34.39
CA PHE A 141 -18.62 17.91 34.15
C PHE A 141 -19.12 19.35 33.92
N PRO A 142 -18.68 20.37 34.68
CA PRO A 142 -19.06 21.76 34.39
C PRO A 142 -18.63 22.23 32.99
N LEU A 143 -17.51 21.73 32.46
CA LEU A 143 -16.94 22.16 31.17
C LEU A 143 -17.66 21.59 29.94
N ILE A 144 -18.44 20.52 30.12
CA ILE A 144 -19.12 19.83 29.02
C ILE A 144 -20.61 20.16 28.95
N GLN A 145 -21.14 20.87 29.94
CA GLN A 145 -22.50 21.39 29.94
C GLN A 145 -22.63 22.62 29.02
N PRO A 146 -23.82 22.87 28.44
CA PRO A 146 -25.08 22.12 28.59
C PRO A 146 -25.20 20.91 27.63
N HIS A 147 -24.21 20.68 26.77
CA HIS A 147 -24.31 19.70 25.68
C HIS A 147 -24.04 18.25 26.09
N ASP A 148 -23.47 18.04 27.28
CA ASP A 148 -23.11 16.75 27.87
C ASP A 148 -22.35 15.84 26.88
N SER A 149 -21.39 16.42 26.17
CA SER A 149 -20.62 15.71 25.14
C SER A 149 -19.14 16.00 25.27
N ILE A 150 -18.35 14.95 25.10
CA ILE A 150 -16.90 15.01 25.00
C ILE A 150 -16.44 14.48 23.65
N THR A 151 -15.32 15.00 23.15
CA THR A 151 -14.61 14.43 22.00
C THR A 151 -13.17 14.13 22.41
N VAL A 152 -12.80 12.86 22.34
CA VAL A 152 -11.46 12.36 22.59
C VAL A 152 -10.71 12.32 21.26
N PHE A 153 -9.60 13.05 21.17
CA PHE A 153 -8.62 12.90 20.11
C PHE A 153 -7.47 12.06 20.65
N VAL A 154 -7.08 11.04 19.91
CA VAL A 154 -5.84 10.31 20.14
C VAL A 154 -4.89 10.57 18.97
N GLU A 155 -3.66 10.93 19.29
CA GLU A 155 -2.56 10.97 18.34
C GLU A 155 -1.58 9.84 18.70
N ILE A 156 -1.22 9.01 17.73
CA ILE A 156 -0.33 7.87 17.89
C ILE A 156 0.80 8.03 16.87
N ASP A 157 2.03 8.07 17.38
CA ASP A 157 3.26 8.17 16.60
C ASP A 157 3.96 6.81 16.66
N VAL A 158 3.98 6.09 15.55
CA VAL A 158 4.48 4.72 15.48
C VAL A 158 5.88 4.73 14.87
N ALA A 159 6.89 4.28 15.62
CA ALA A 159 8.24 4.13 15.09
C ALA A 159 8.29 2.86 14.23
N VAL A 160 8.25 3.03 12.91
CA VAL A 160 8.05 1.94 11.95
C VAL A 160 9.33 1.34 11.42
N GLU A 161 10.39 2.14 11.33
CA GLU A 161 11.69 1.72 10.81
C GLU A 161 12.79 2.51 11.54
N THR A 162 13.91 1.86 11.84
CA THR A 162 15.10 2.51 12.41
C THR A 162 16.28 2.20 11.51
N ILE A 163 16.78 3.21 10.81
CA ILE A 163 17.88 3.10 9.86
C ILE A 163 19.08 3.78 10.50
N THR A 164 20.13 3.02 10.80
CA THR A 164 21.41 3.59 11.23
C THR A 164 22.37 3.58 10.07
N THR A 165 22.76 4.75 9.60
CA THR A 165 23.78 4.95 8.58
C THR A 165 25.09 5.34 9.27
N SER A 166 26.14 4.55 9.08
CA SER A 166 27.50 4.93 9.48
C SER A 166 28.22 5.54 8.28
N SER A 167 28.61 6.80 8.38
CA SER A 167 29.42 7.47 7.38
C SER A 167 30.90 7.25 7.68
N HIS A 168 31.52 6.36 6.91
CA HIS A 168 32.90 6.58 6.47
C HIS A 168 32.80 7.33 5.15
N ASP A 169 33.53 8.44 5.01
CA ASP A 169 33.59 9.32 3.83
C ASP A 169 33.02 8.65 2.56
N SER A 170 31.77 8.96 2.21
CA SER A 170 31.20 8.48 0.97
C SER A 170 31.45 9.52 -0.11
N LEU A 171 32.23 9.08 -1.10
CA LEU A 171 32.05 9.36 -2.53
C LEU A 171 30.60 9.79 -2.90
N PRO A 172 30.40 10.52 -4.03
CA PRO A 172 29.09 10.97 -4.50
C PRO A 172 28.03 9.86 -4.35
N PRO A 173 26.76 10.23 -4.05
CA PRO A 173 25.71 9.26 -3.75
C PRO A 173 25.83 8.12 -4.73
N ILE A 174 26.02 6.89 -4.24
CA ILE A 174 26.00 5.71 -5.09
C ILE A 174 24.60 5.69 -5.66
N ILE A 175 24.42 6.32 -6.82
CA ILE A 175 23.22 6.16 -7.60
C ILE A 175 23.20 4.66 -7.83
N SER A 176 22.14 3.99 -7.39
CA SER A 176 22.00 2.56 -7.64
C SER A 176 22.36 2.33 -9.10
N SER A 177 23.35 1.48 -9.36
CA SER A 177 23.80 1.16 -10.70
C SER A 177 22.63 0.75 -11.59
N GLU A 178 21.58 0.19 -11.00
CA GLU A 178 20.31 -0.16 -11.63
C GLU A 178 19.50 1.08 -12.06
N LYS A 179 19.45 2.13 -11.23
CA LYS A 179 18.76 3.39 -11.58
C LYS A 179 19.48 4.12 -12.71
N GLU A 180 20.81 4.15 -12.69
CA GLU A 180 21.58 4.73 -13.81
C GLU A 180 21.47 3.88 -15.06
N LEU A 181 21.48 2.54 -14.95
CA LEU A 181 21.21 1.66 -16.10
C LEU A 181 19.85 1.96 -16.73
N SER A 182 18.79 2.08 -15.94
CA SER A 182 17.44 2.43 -16.41
C SER A 182 17.42 3.76 -17.17
N LYS A 183 18.06 4.81 -16.63
CA LYS A 183 18.17 6.10 -17.32
C LYS A 183 18.99 6.02 -18.60
N ASN A 184 20.12 5.31 -18.57
CA ASN A 184 21.00 5.16 -19.72
C ASN A 184 20.30 4.41 -20.85
N LEU A 185 19.55 3.33 -20.54
CA LEU A 185 18.74 2.64 -21.53
C LEU A 185 17.62 3.54 -22.07
N LEU A 186 16.91 4.27 -21.21
CA LEU A 186 15.89 5.22 -21.67
C LEU A 186 16.46 6.31 -22.61
N SER A 187 17.70 6.76 -22.36
CA SER A 187 18.37 7.71 -23.24
C SER A 187 18.61 7.16 -24.65
N LEU A 188 18.84 5.84 -24.80
CA LEU A 188 18.94 5.22 -26.12
C LEU A 188 17.63 5.33 -26.91
N PHE A 189 16.48 5.20 -26.24
CA PHE A 189 15.18 5.37 -26.88
C PHE A 189 14.93 6.83 -27.28
N ASN A 190 15.24 7.78 -26.40
CA ASN A 190 15.01 9.20 -26.66
C ASN A 190 15.96 9.79 -27.72
N ASP A 191 17.22 9.37 -27.71
CA ASP A 191 18.24 9.87 -28.64
C ASP A 191 18.24 9.13 -29.99
N GLU A 192 17.54 7.99 -30.07
CA GLU A 192 17.48 7.08 -31.23
C GLU A 192 18.85 6.54 -31.71
N LYS A 193 19.90 6.68 -30.88
CA LYS A 193 21.27 6.29 -31.22
C LYS A 193 21.40 4.78 -31.34
N HIS A 194 21.97 4.32 -32.46
CA HIS A 194 22.22 2.90 -32.75
C HIS A 194 20.95 2.06 -32.90
N SER A 195 19.79 2.69 -33.14
CA SER A 195 18.56 1.97 -33.48
C SER A 195 18.76 1.12 -34.73
N ASP A 196 18.26 -0.11 -34.71
CA ASP A 196 18.34 -1.09 -35.79
C ASP A 196 16.97 -1.59 -36.25
N PHE A 197 15.89 -0.96 -35.76
CA PHE A 197 14.52 -1.30 -36.09
C PHE A 197 13.57 -0.11 -35.95
N VAL A 198 12.44 -0.14 -36.66
CA VAL A 198 11.42 0.91 -36.63
C VAL A 198 10.04 0.30 -36.38
N ILE A 199 9.32 0.83 -35.39
CA ILE A 199 7.89 0.56 -35.19
C ILE A 199 7.11 1.74 -35.76
N LYS A 200 6.20 1.50 -36.70
CA LYS A 200 5.32 2.52 -37.26
C LYS A 200 3.90 2.35 -36.74
N THR A 201 3.40 3.35 -36.04
CA THR A 201 1.97 3.49 -35.71
C THR A 201 1.27 4.35 -36.76
N LYS A 202 -0.04 4.51 -36.65
CA LYS A 202 -0.83 5.35 -37.57
C LYS A 202 -0.34 6.81 -37.65
N GLY A 203 0.23 7.34 -36.57
CA GLY A 203 0.63 8.75 -36.48
C GLY A 203 2.12 9.00 -36.30
N GLN A 204 2.93 7.97 -36.05
CA GLN A 204 4.32 8.16 -35.66
C GLN A 204 5.22 6.96 -35.98
N GLU A 205 6.50 7.24 -36.19
CA GLU A 205 7.55 6.23 -36.26
C GLU A 205 8.42 6.28 -35.00
N PHE A 206 8.78 5.12 -34.48
CA PHE A 206 9.64 4.96 -33.31
C PHE A 206 10.89 4.17 -33.70
N ARG A 207 12.06 4.78 -33.59
CA ARG A 207 13.34 4.09 -33.78
C ARG A 207 13.72 3.36 -32.49
N VAL A 208 13.99 2.07 -32.61
CA VAL A 208 14.14 1.16 -31.46
C VAL A 208 15.24 0.12 -31.70
N HIS A 209 15.54 -0.65 -30.65
CA HIS A 209 16.62 -1.63 -30.63
C HIS A 209 16.04 -3.04 -30.51
N LYS A 210 16.32 -3.90 -31.50
CA LYS A 210 15.85 -5.30 -31.53
C LYS A 210 16.19 -6.04 -30.24
N ALA A 211 17.43 -5.90 -29.77
CA ALA A 211 17.92 -6.58 -28.57
C ALA A 211 17.09 -6.24 -27.32
N ILE A 212 16.72 -4.97 -27.13
CA ILE A 212 15.91 -4.53 -25.99
C ILE A 212 14.47 -5.04 -26.12
N LEU A 213 13.87 -4.92 -27.31
CA LEU A 213 12.51 -5.43 -27.56
C LEU A 213 12.41 -6.94 -27.30
N SER A 214 13.34 -7.73 -27.85
CA SER A 214 13.37 -9.19 -27.64
C SER A 214 13.59 -9.56 -26.18
N ALA A 215 14.46 -8.84 -25.46
CA ALA A 215 14.71 -9.10 -24.04
C ALA A 215 13.49 -8.78 -23.15
N ARG A 216 12.66 -7.81 -23.55
CA ARG A 216 11.56 -7.28 -22.71
C ARG A 216 10.19 -7.84 -23.08
N SER A 217 10.00 -8.34 -24.30
CA SER A 217 8.73 -8.90 -24.73
C SER A 217 8.94 -10.21 -25.52
N PRO A 218 8.37 -11.34 -25.07
CA PRO A 218 8.41 -12.60 -25.81
C PRO A 218 7.81 -12.51 -27.22
N VAL A 219 6.84 -11.61 -27.43
CA VAL A 219 6.18 -11.43 -28.73
C VAL A 219 7.12 -10.79 -29.74
N PHE A 220 7.80 -9.70 -29.35
CA PHE A 220 8.88 -9.13 -30.15
C PHE A 220 10.05 -10.09 -30.33
N SER A 221 10.40 -10.87 -29.29
CA SER A 221 11.45 -11.89 -29.43
C SER A 221 11.12 -12.87 -30.56
N ALA A 222 9.92 -13.47 -30.54
CA ALA A 222 9.48 -14.40 -31.56
C ALA A 222 9.38 -13.74 -32.96
N MET A 223 8.90 -12.50 -33.03
CA MET A 223 8.83 -11.73 -34.29
C MET A 223 10.22 -11.51 -34.93
N LEU A 224 11.24 -11.32 -34.09
CA LEU A 224 12.60 -10.98 -34.50
C LEU A 224 13.54 -12.19 -34.59
N GLU A 225 13.11 -13.39 -34.18
CA GLU A 225 13.94 -14.59 -34.10
C GLU A 225 14.25 -15.22 -35.46
N HIS A 226 13.37 -15.04 -36.45
CA HIS A 226 13.54 -15.64 -37.78
C HIS A 226 13.98 -14.60 -38.82
N GLU A 227 15.18 -14.78 -39.39
CA GLU A 227 15.76 -13.87 -40.40
C GLU A 227 14.91 -13.70 -41.68
N ASN A 228 13.97 -14.60 -41.92
CA ASN A 228 13.11 -14.61 -43.11
C ASN A 228 11.78 -13.85 -42.93
N THR A 229 11.48 -13.28 -41.76
CA THR A 229 10.28 -12.45 -41.60
C THR A 229 10.44 -11.13 -42.36
N GLU A 230 9.34 -10.62 -42.90
CA GLU A 230 9.32 -9.33 -43.62
C GLU A 230 9.78 -8.18 -42.71
N GLU A 231 9.43 -8.26 -41.42
CA GLU A 231 9.83 -7.30 -40.40
C GLU A 231 11.35 -7.29 -40.22
N VAL A 232 11.99 -8.46 -40.11
CA VAL A 232 13.46 -8.53 -39.96
C VAL A 232 14.17 -8.05 -41.21
N ARG A 233 13.66 -8.40 -42.41
CA ARG A 233 14.23 -7.99 -43.70
C ARG A 233 14.08 -6.51 -43.99
N SER A 234 12.90 -5.94 -43.70
CA SER A 234 12.60 -4.53 -43.93
C SER A 234 13.17 -3.63 -42.82
N GLY A 235 13.39 -4.19 -41.62
CA GLY A 235 13.72 -3.43 -40.42
C GLY A 235 12.55 -2.62 -39.87
N VAL A 236 11.32 -2.91 -40.30
CA VAL A 236 10.11 -2.13 -39.97
C VAL A 236 8.96 -3.05 -39.60
N VAL A 237 8.24 -2.72 -38.53
CA VAL A 237 6.92 -3.31 -38.22
C VAL A 237 5.84 -2.24 -38.21
N ASN A 238 4.71 -2.53 -38.83
CA ASN A 238 3.54 -1.64 -38.82
C ASN A 238 2.54 -2.11 -37.76
N VAL A 239 2.23 -1.24 -36.80
CA VAL A 239 1.29 -1.48 -35.71
C VAL A 239 0.13 -0.51 -35.83
N THR A 240 -0.99 -0.97 -36.38
CA THR A 240 -2.13 -0.09 -36.73
C THR A 240 -3.23 -0.04 -35.67
N ASP A 241 -3.16 -0.92 -34.68
CA ASP A 241 -4.17 -1.13 -33.64
C ASP A 241 -3.76 -0.55 -32.27
N ILE A 242 -2.62 0.13 -32.17
CA ILE A 242 -2.17 0.82 -30.97
C ILE A 242 -1.88 2.28 -31.31
N ASP A 243 -2.45 3.18 -30.51
CA ASP A 243 -2.22 4.62 -30.64
C ASP A 243 -0.77 4.99 -30.31
N SER A 244 -0.25 6.04 -30.95
CA SER A 244 1.14 6.44 -30.82
C SER A 244 1.56 6.71 -29.37
N ASP A 245 0.69 7.33 -28.58
CA ASP A 245 1.01 7.67 -27.19
C ASP A 245 1.02 6.42 -26.29
N ILE A 246 0.16 5.45 -26.55
CA ILE A 246 0.16 4.15 -25.86
C ILE A 246 1.42 3.35 -26.23
N MET A 247 1.78 3.33 -27.52
CA MET A 247 3.02 2.70 -27.99
C MET A 247 4.25 3.34 -27.34
N ARG A 248 4.28 4.68 -27.24
CA ARG A 248 5.34 5.40 -26.53
C ARG A 248 5.42 4.99 -25.07
N GLY A 249 4.29 4.96 -24.35
CA GLY A 249 4.24 4.53 -22.95
C GLY A 249 4.77 3.11 -22.76
N MET A 250 4.38 2.19 -23.63
CA MET A 250 4.87 0.81 -23.63
C MET A 250 6.38 0.74 -23.88
N LEU A 251 6.91 1.50 -24.85
CA LEU A 251 8.34 1.55 -25.14
C LEU A 251 9.12 2.18 -23.99
N MET A 252 8.65 3.28 -23.39
CA MET A 252 9.29 3.87 -22.22
C MET A 252 9.40 2.86 -21.07
N PHE A 253 8.36 2.05 -20.86
CA PHE A 253 8.41 0.95 -19.89
C PHE A 253 9.45 -0.12 -20.27
N MET A 254 9.52 -0.54 -21.54
CA MET A 254 10.50 -1.54 -21.96
C MET A 254 11.94 -1.09 -21.68
N TYR A 255 12.26 0.19 -21.92
CA TYR A 255 13.61 0.72 -21.77
C TYR A 255 13.98 1.10 -20.34
N SER A 256 13.01 1.48 -19.50
CA SER A 256 13.30 2.06 -18.18
C SER A 256 12.63 1.36 -17.00
N GLY A 257 11.64 0.50 -17.23
CA GLY A 257 10.74 -0.03 -16.20
C GLY A 257 9.77 0.99 -15.61
N HIS A 258 9.81 2.25 -16.04
CA HIS A 258 8.86 3.28 -15.58
C HIS A 258 7.54 3.17 -16.33
N TYR A 259 6.46 3.44 -15.63
CA TYR A 259 5.08 3.41 -16.14
C TYR A 259 4.35 4.68 -15.69
N THR A 260 3.21 4.96 -16.32
CA THR A 260 2.34 6.09 -15.96
C THR A 260 1.21 5.62 -15.04
N ASP A 261 0.86 6.44 -14.06
CA ASP A 261 -0.33 6.26 -13.22
C ASP A 261 -1.55 7.01 -13.79
N ASP A 262 -1.44 7.53 -15.01
CA ASP A 262 -2.54 8.21 -15.70
C ASP A 262 -3.66 7.23 -16.04
N ILE A 263 -4.84 7.50 -15.47
CA ILE A 263 -6.02 6.67 -15.64
C ILE A 263 -6.52 6.65 -17.08
N ASP A 264 -6.33 7.75 -17.82
CA ASP A 264 -6.80 7.89 -19.20
C ASP A 264 -6.04 6.94 -20.15
N PHE A 265 -4.85 6.49 -19.73
CA PHE A 265 -3.99 5.58 -20.50
C PHE A 265 -4.12 4.13 -20.04
N ALA A 266 -4.59 3.89 -18.81
CA ALA A 266 -4.45 2.61 -18.14
C ALA A 266 -5.16 1.46 -18.87
N GLU A 267 -6.36 1.68 -19.42
CA GLU A 267 -7.09 0.66 -20.18
C GLU A 267 -6.36 0.28 -21.47
N SER A 268 -6.06 1.25 -22.33
CA SER A 268 -5.38 0.99 -23.61
C SER A 268 -3.96 0.44 -23.41
N LEU A 269 -3.25 0.88 -22.36
CA LEU A 269 -1.93 0.37 -22.02
C LEU A 269 -1.98 -1.05 -21.46
N LEU A 270 -3.03 -1.43 -20.72
CA LEU A 270 -3.27 -2.82 -20.30
C LEU A 270 -3.43 -3.73 -21.52
N ILE A 271 -4.23 -3.31 -22.50
CA ILE A 271 -4.48 -4.05 -23.74
C ILE A 271 -3.17 -4.25 -24.51
N ALA A 272 -2.38 -3.19 -24.66
CA ALA A 272 -1.07 -3.26 -25.30
C ALA A 272 -0.11 -4.17 -24.53
N ALA A 273 -0.07 -4.06 -23.20
CA ALA A 273 0.78 -4.87 -22.34
C ALA A 273 0.44 -6.36 -22.46
N ASP A 274 -0.85 -6.73 -22.49
CA ASP A 274 -1.29 -8.12 -22.71
C ASP A 274 -0.86 -8.62 -24.09
N LYS A 275 -1.12 -7.83 -25.15
CA LYS A 275 -0.75 -8.17 -26.54
C LYS A 275 0.75 -8.47 -26.69
N TYR A 276 1.61 -7.72 -26.02
CA TYR A 276 3.07 -7.91 -26.07
C TYR A 276 3.63 -8.74 -24.89
N ARG A 277 2.75 -9.30 -24.06
CA ARG A 277 3.07 -10.14 -22.89
C ARG A 277 4.03 -9.46 -21.90
N LEU A 278 3.73 -8.20 -21.58
CA LEU A 278 4.42 -7.37 -20.58
C LEU A 278 3.70 -7.46 -19.24
N GLU A 279 3.87 -8.57 -18.54
CA GLU A 279 3.10 -8.90 -17.34
C GLU A 279 3.22 -7.85 -16.22
N ASP A 280 4.44 -7.34 -15.97
CA ASP A 280 4.68 -6.30 -14.95
C ASP A 280 3.91 -5.00 -15.27
N LEU A 281 3.92 -4.57 -16.54
CA LEU A 281 3.20 -3.37 -16.98
C LEU A 281 1.69 -3.58 -16.90
N LYS A 282 1.22 -4.77 -17.28
CA LYS A 282 -0.19 -5.16 -17.18
C LYS A 282 -0.68 -5.08 -15.73
N GLN A 283 0.07 -5.64 -14.78
CA GLN A 283 -0.27 -5.57 -13.35
C GLN A 283 -0.30 -4.14 -12.81
N HIS A 284 0.57 -3.25 -13.29
CA HIS A 284 0.51 -1.83 -12.94
C HIS A 284 -0.74 -1.16 -13.49
N CYS A 285 -1.11 -1.43 -14.74
CA CYS A 285 -2.35 -0.91 -15.31
C CYS A 285 -3.58 -1.44 -14.55
N GLU A 286 -3.60 -2.72 -14.16
CA GLU A 286 -4.64 -3.29 -13.29
C GLU A 286 -4.75 -2.51 -11.98
N ARG A 287 -3.63 -2.19 -11.34
CA ARG A 287 -3.62 -1.43 -10.07
C ARG A 287 -4.19 -0.03 -10.24
N THR A 288 -3.82 0.68 -11.30
CA THR A 288 -4.34 2.02 -11.60
C THR A 288 -5.84 2.00 -11.82
N LEU A 289 -6.34 1.02 -12.58
CA LEU A 289 -7.79 0.84 -12.81
C LEU A 289 -8.53 0.47 -11.52
N ILE A 290 -7.97 -0.44 -10.71
CA ILE A 290 -8.54 -0.84 -9.40
C ILE A 290 -8.66 0.35 -8.46
N ASN A 291 -7.64 1.22 -8.40
CA ASN A 291 -7.64 2.39 -7.51
C ASN A 291 -8.72 3.42 -7.89
N ASN A 292 -9.21 3.38 -9.13
CA ASN A 292 -10.22 4.29 -9.67
C ASN A 292 -11.57 3.61 -9.95
N ILE A 293 -11.79 2.43 -9.36
CA ILE A 293 -13.04 1.68 -9.51
C ILE A 293 -14.22 2.41 -8.87
N ASN A 294 -15.34 2.48 -9.59
CA ASN A 294 -16.60 3.07 -9.14
C ASN A 294 -17.81 2.34 -9.76
N ALA A 295 -19.04 2.76 -9.42
CA ALA A 295 -20.25 2.07 -9.86
C ALA A 295 -20.45 2.14 -11.38
N GLU A 296 -20.01 3.22 -12.04
CA GLU A 296 -20.23 3.45 -13.47
C GLU A 296 -19.23 2.65 -14.33
N ASN A 297 -17.99 2.46 -13.86
CA ASN A 297 -16.96 1.77 -14.65
C ASN A 297 -16.77 0.28 -14.30
N VAL A 298 -17.31 -0.20 -13.18
CA VAL A 298 -16.99 -1.56 -12.69
C VAL A 298 -17.36 -2.68 -13.67
N CYS A 299 -18.47 -2.56 -14.40
CA CYS A 299 -18.88 -3.57 -15.39
C CYS A 299 -17.88 -3.66 -16.55
N GLN A 300 -17.39 -2.53 -17.04
CA GLN A 300 -16.34 -2.49 -18.06
C GLN A 300 -15.04 -3.10 -17.53
N LEU A 301 -14.67 -2.84 -16.27
CA LEU A 301 -13.46 -3.42 -15.66
C LEU A 301 -13.55 -4.94 -15.46
N VAL A 302 -14.74 -5.50 -15.17
CA VAL A 302 -14.95 -6.95 -15.16
C VAL A 302 -14.71 -7.53 -16.55
N LEU A 303 -15.28 -6.91 -17.59
CA LEU A 303 -15.11 -7.35 -18.97
C LEU A 303 -13.65 -7.28 -19.41
N LEU A 304 -12.96 -6.17 -19.12
CA LEU A 304 -11.54 -5.99 -19.41
C LEU A 304 -10.69 -7.07 -18.73
N GLY A 305 -10.98 -7.36 -17.45
CA GLY A 305 -10.29 -8.41 -16.71
C GLY A 305 -10.54 -9.82 -17.25
N ASP A 306 -11.70 -10.06 -17.86
CA ASP A 306 -12.04 -11.33 -18.50
C ASP A 306 -11.35 -11.48 -19.86
N ILE A 307 -11.49 -10.49 -20.75
CA ILE A 307 -10.94 -10.51 -22.12
C ILE A 307 -9.42 -10.61 -22.11
N TYR A 308 -8.76 -9.79 -21.29
CA TYR A 308 -7.32 -9.68 -21.26
C TYR A 308 -6.70 -10.52 -20.14
N THR A 309 -7.44 -11.47 -19.56
CA THR A 309 -6.94 -12.34 -18.48
C THR A 309 -6.27 -11.54 -17.34
N ALA A 310 -6.83 -10.38 -17.00
CA ALA A 310 -6.33 -9.48 -15.96
C ALA A 310 -7.02 -9.84 -14.64
N LYS A 311 -6.50 -10.90 -14.01
CA LYS A 311 -7.17 -11.62 -12.92
C LYS A 311 -7.42 -10.74 -11.69
N ASN A 312 -6.44 -9.91 -11.29
CA ASN A 312 -6.58 -9.09 -10.08
C ASN A 312 -7.65 -8.01 -10.29
N LEU A 313 -7.64 -7.38 -11.46
CA LEU A 313 -8.66 -6.42 -11.87
C LEU A 313 -10.06 -7.05 -11.85
N ARG A 314 -10.21 -8.21 -12.48
CA ARG A 314 -11.48 -8.94 -12.54
C ARG A 314 -12.02 -9.27 -11.16
N GLU A 315 -11.20 -9.89 -10.31
CA GLU A 315 -11.61 -10.29 -8.96
C GLU A 315 -11.99 -9.08 -8.10
N ARG A 316 -11.21 -8.00 -8.19
CA ARG A 316 -11.48 -6.78 -7.44
C ARG A 316 -12.71 -6.03 -7.94
N ALA A 317 -12.96 -6.07 -9.25
CA ALA A 317 -14.16 -5.51 -9.85
C ALA A 317 -15.42 -6.26 -9.40
N ILE A 318 -15.41 -7.60 -9.44
CA ILE A 318 -16.51 -8.43 -8.92
C ILE A 318 -16.74 -8.15 -7.43
N ALA A 319 -15.70 -8.04 -6.62
CA ALA A 319 -15.82 -7.71 -5.20
C ALA A 319 -16.46 -6.33 -4.96
N MET A 320 -16.22 -5.35 -5.83
CA MET A 320 -16.89 -4.05 -5.77
C MET A 320 -18.39 -4.19 -6.05
N ILE A 321 -18.78 -4.96 -7.08
CA ILE A 321 -20.19 -5.24 -7.39
C ILE A 321 -20.88 -5.90 -6.20
N GLN A 322 -20.23 -6.87 -5.56
CA GLN A 322 -20.75 -7.54 -4.36
C GLN A 322 -20.99 -6.58 -3.19
N LYS A 323 -20.13 -5.57 -3.05
CA LYS A 323 -20.23 -4.57 -1.98
C LYS A 323 -21.36 -3.56 -2.23
N ASN A 324 -21.64 -3.21 -3.49
CA ASN A 324 -22.61 -2.17 -3.85
C ASN A 324 -23.58 -2.59 -4.97
N PRO A 325 -24.26 -3.76 -4.88
CA PRO A 325 -25.01 -4.32 -6.01
C PRO A 325 -26.11 -3.38 -6.49
N THR A 326 -26.84 -2.74 -5.56
CA THR A 326 -27.95 -1.84 -5.88
C THR A 326 -27.53 -0.58 -6.65
N GLN A 327 -26.29 -0.11 -6.49
CA GLN A 327 -25.79 1.02 -7.27
C GLN A 327 -25.42 0.55 -8.68
N VAL A 328 -24.69 -0.56 -8.78
CA VAL A 328 -24.21 -1.09 -10.07
C VAL A 328 -25.37 -1.51 -10.96
N THR A 329 -26.40 -2.19 -10.44
CA THR A 329 -27.54 -2.68 -11.23
C THR A 329 -28.43 -1.59 -11.83
N LYS A 330 -28.15 -0.31 -11.53
CA LYS A 330 -28.87 0.85 -12.09
C LYS A 330 -28.07 1.59 -13.17
N THR A 331 -26.85 1.16 -13.44
CA THR A 331 -25.95 1.79 -14.42
C THR A 331 -26.18 1.22 -15.81
N GLU A 332 -25.92 2.02 -16.84
CA GLU A 332 -25.97 1.57 -18.23
C GLU A 332 -24.99 0.41 -18.49
N GLY A 333 -23.82 0.44 -17.83
CA GLY A 333 -22.84 -0.63 -17.93
C GLY A 333 -23.35 -1.99 -17.46
N TRP A 334 -24.27 -2.02 -16.48
CA TRP A 334 -24.93 -3.25 -16.06
C TRP A 334 -25.95 -3.74 -17.10
N ASP A 335 -26.73 -2.85 -17.70
CA ASP A 335 -27.68 -3.22 -18.75
C ASP A 335 -26.95 -3.77 -19.99
N SER A 336 -25.81 -3.18 -20.35
CA SER A 336 -24.92 -3.68 -21.40
C SER A 336 -24.40 -5.08 -21.09
N ILE A 337 -23.83 -5.33 -19.90
CA ILE A 337 -23.27 -6.65 -19.58
C ILE A 337 -24.34 -7.75 -19.51
N VAL A 338 -25.57 -7.42 -19.08
CA VAL A 338 -26.71 -8.35 -19.10
C VAL A 338 -27.10 -8.74 -20.52
N THR A 339 -27.06 -7.79 -21.45
CA THR A 339 -27.47 -7.99 -22.83
C THR A 339 -26.39 -8.70 -23.65
N GLU A 340 -25.14 -8.27 -23.50
CA GLU A 340 -24.02 -8.66 -24.36
C GLU A 340 -23.21 -9.85 -23.78
N HIS A 341 -23.20 -10.01 -22.46
CA HIS A 341 -22.38 -11.01 -21.77
C HIS A 341 -23.12 -11.74 -20.63
N PRO A 342 -24.25 -12.42 -20.89
CA PRO A 342 -25.09 -13.07 -19.86
C PRO A 342 -24.34 -14.15 -19.04
N GLN A 343 -23.31 -14.77 -19.61
CA GLN A 343 -22.43 -15.71 -18.91
C GLN A 343 -21.65 -15.04 -17.76
N LEU A 344 -21.19 -13.79 -17.96
CA LEU A 344 -20.48 -13.04 -16.94
C LEU A 344 -21.42 -12.67 -15.80
N VAL A 345 -22.66 -12.27 -16.10
CA VAL A 345 -23.69 -12.03 -15.08
C VAL A 345 -23.95 -13.27 -14.26
N THR A 346 -24.07 -14.43 -14.90
CA THR A 346 -24.29 -15.70 -14.20
C THR A 346 -23.14 -16.00 -13.23
N GLU A 347 -21.90 -15.73 -13.64
CA GLU A 347 -20.73 -15.90 -12.77
C GLU A 347 -20.69 -14.89 -11.63
N ILE A 348 -20.97 -13.61 -11.91
CA ILE A 348 -21.09 -12.56 -10.90
C ILE A 348 -22.13 -12.97 -9.86
N VAL A 349 -23.31 -13.42 -10.26
CA VAL A 349 -24.37 -13.88 -9.33
C VAL A 349 -23.89 -15.08 -8.52
N ARG A 350 -23.28 -16.10 -9.14
CA ARG A 350 -22.72 -17.26 -8.42
C ARG A 350 -21.63 -16.87 -7.42
N SER A 351 -20.92 -15.76 -7.64
CA SER A 351 -19.90 -15.29 -6.72
C SER A 351 -20.48 -14.81 -5.38
N PHE A 352 -21.75 -14.39 -5.33
CA PHE A 352 -22.43 -14.01 -4.08
C PHE A 352 -22.63 -15.21 -3.14
N ASP A 353 -22.92 -16.40 -3.67
CA ASP A 353 -23.06 -17.62 -2.86
C ASP A 353 -21.75 -18.02 -2.16
N LYS A 354 -20.62 -17.82 -2.85
CA LYS A 354 -19.27 -18.02 -2.29
C LYS A 354 -18.96 -16.99 -1.19
N HIS A 355 -19.46 -15.77 -1.32
CA HIS A 355 -19.29 -14.73 -0.30
C HIS A 355 -20.18 -14.99 0.94
N LEU A 356 -21.41 -15.49 0.76
CA LEU A 356 -22.28 -15.85 1.89
C LEU A 356 -21.71 -17.01 2.72
N SER A 357 -21.15 -18.02 2.05
CA SER A 357 -20.56 -19.20 2.71
C SER A 357 -19.23 -18.92 3.43
N SER A 358 -18.48 -17.89 3.03
CA SER A 358 -17.29 -17.44 3.77
C SER A 358 -17.61 -16.51 4.95
N THR A 359 -18.76 -15.83 4.90
CA THR A 359 -19.20 -14.86 5.94
C THR A 359 -20.03 -15.53 7.03
N ILE A 360 -20.76 -16.61 6.70
CA ILE A 360 -21.55 -17.39 7.65
C ILE A 360 -20.76 -18.67 8.00
N GLY A 361 -19.98 -18.61 9.09
CA GLY A 361 -19.43 -19.82 9.71
C GLY A 361 -20.56 -20.80 10.08
N PRO A 362 -20.29 -22.11 10.24
CA PRO A 362 -21.33 -23.12 10.31
C PRO A 362 -22.34 -22.80 11.41
N GLU A 363 -23.57 -22.53 10.98
CA GLU A 363 -24.68 -22.22 11.86
C GLU A 363 -24.94 -23.45 12.75
N LYS A 364 -24.60 -23.36 14.04
CA LYS A 364 -25.05 -24.34 15.02
C LYS A 364 -26.56 -24.17 15.15
N ILE A 365 -27.30 -25.03 14.45
CA ILE A 365 -28.74 -25.18 14.63
C ILE A 365 -29.00 -25.50 16.12
N PRO A 366 -29.77 -24.68 16.86
CA PRO A 366 -30.10 -24.99 18.25
C PRO A 366 -31.15 -26.09 18.29
N GLY A 367 -30.80 -27.22 18.91
CA GLY A 367 -31.74 -28.11 19.59
C GLY A 367 -32.53 -29.08 18.71
N VAL A 368 -31.94 -30.24 18.43
CA VAL A 368 -32.71 -31.50 18.35
C VAL A 368 -32.32 -32.32 19.58
N PRO A 369 -33.27 -32.69 20.47
CA PRO A 369 -32.94 -33.57 21.59
C PRO A 369 -32.64 -34.96 21.05
N THR A 370 -31.41 -35.42 21.23
CA THR A 370 -31.06 -36.83 21.07
C THR A 370 -31.79 -37.64 22.14
N ARG A 371 -32.79 -38.42 21.72
CA ARG A 371 -33.53 -39.32 22.60
C ARG A 371 -32.64 -40.51 22.95
N SER A 372 -31.94 -40.42 24.08
CA SER A 372 -31.22 -41.54 24.69
C SER A 372 -32.20 -42.46 25.42
N GLY A 373 -32.03 -43.77 25.23
CA GLY A 373 -32.38 -44.78 26.24
C GLY A 373 -33.62 -45.63 25.95
N THR A 374 -33.40 -46.78 25.34
CA THR A 374 -34.15 -48.00 25.64
C THR A 374 -33.85 -48.43 27.09
N PRO A 375 -34.84 -48.76 27.93
CA PRO A 375 -34.59 -49.46 29.18
C PRO A 375 -34.55 -50.97 28.94
N GLN A 376 -33.52 -51.63 29.46
CA GLN A 376 -33.58 -53.06 29.77
C GLN A 376 -34.55 -53.27 30.95
N MET A 377 -35.68 -53.94 30.69
CA MET A 377 -36.05 -55.24 31.27
C MET A 377 -37.38 -55.71 30.67
#